data_AF-A0A2M7FC18-F1
#
_entry.id   AF-A0A2M7FC18-F1
#
_cell.length_a   1.000
_cell.length_b   1.000
_cell.length_c   1.000
_cell.angle_alpha   90.00
_cell.angle_beta   90.00
_cell.angle_gamma   90.00
#
_symmetry.space_group_name_H-M   'P 1'
#
loop_
_entity.id
_entity.type
_entity.pdbx_description
1 polymer ?
#
loop_
_entity_poly.entity_id
_entity_poly.type
_entity_poly.pdbx_seq_one_letter_code
_entity_poly.pdbx_strand_id
1 'polypeptide(L)'
;FNDLKPNDQGKDTISLHVNNNDAYACMDMMLTTNDDNSSTEPELATTDPQEDRNNTWDGELAQNLQMFWWADDGDNVYEVGEGALSDGVQTLYNLATSTPFSVVLADSTHNVWDPKNPGPLSGGTDIYIGKAWCFGTMTTSPVAQDGPGKTDPNTNGPQVRGTGVTCDGTALGNITQTDGTTLDLAFRVVQARNNPNFSCGGTDPRSAKITVIKQIVNDNGGNNIVSDYQLFVQNDTVTTPVTSSVTTTIVPGVYSVSETGISGYVASFAGDCDSEGNITLAIGDNKTCTITNNDLPGNITLIKNVINHGGTATPTSFKMRVNGTLVPNTSSIAVNSNAPATITEDPKTDYHFVSITGSAKCPVILGGTATLDEGETITCTITNEQDQP
;
A
#
# COMPACT_ATOMS: atom_id res chain seq x y z
N PHE A 1 -2.71 -14.88 5.76
CA PHE A 1 -2.35 -15.50 7.06
C PHE A 1 -1.27 -14.65 7.67
N ASN A 2 -1.25 -14.48 9.00
CA ASN A 2 -0.32 -13.52 9.63
C ASN A 2 1.01 -14.17 10.09
N ASP A 3 1.07 -15.50 10.10
CA ASP A 3 2.22 -16.30 10.53
C ASP A 3 2.14 -17.61 9.75
N LEU A 4 3.20 -17.94 9.01
CA LEU A 4 3.35 -19.16 8.25
C LEU A 4 4.65 -19.84 8.69
N LYS A 5 4.53 -21.11 9.08
CA LYS A 5 5.66 -21.97 9.46
C LYS A 5 5.81 -23.12 8.47
N PRO A 6 7.02 -23.65 8.28
CA PRO A 6 7.21 -24.81 7.44
C PRO A 6 6.21 -25.93 7.78
N ASN A 7 5.59 -26.50 6.74
CA ASN A 7 4.53 -27.52 6.82
C ASN A 7 3.12 -27.00 7.19
N ASP A 8 2.95 -25.69 7.35
CA ASP A 8 1.62 -25.10 7.42
C ASP A 8 0.88 -25.33 6.09
N GLN A 9 -0.38 -25.70 6.20
CA GLN A 9 -1.23 -26.02 5.08
C GLN A 9 -2.68 -25.70 5.43
N GLY A 10 -3.50 -25.51 4.40
CA GLY A 10 -4.93 -25.33 4.57
C GLY A 10 -5.68 -25.79 3.35
N LYS A 11 -6.94 -26.14 3.60
CA LYS A 11 -7.85 -26.70 2.60
C LYS A 11 -9.21 -26.06 2.77
N ASP A 12 -9.91 -25.87 1.67
CA ASP A 12 -11.14 -25.08 1.64
C ASP A 12 -11.97 -25.44 0.40
N THR A 13 -13.27 -25.18 0.47
CA THR A 13 -14.20 -25.45 -0.62
C THR A 13 -14.86 -24.15 -1.04
N ILE A 14 -14.81 -23.85 -2.33
CA ILE A 14 -15.53 -22.73 -2.92
C ILE A 14 -16.74 -23.29 -3.66
N SER A 15 -17.95 -22.88 -3.26
CA SER A 15 -19.17 -23.22 -3.98
C SER A 15 -19.54 -22.14 -5.00
N LEU A 16 -19.87 -22.56 -6.22
CA LEU A 16 -20.41 -21.71 -7.27
C LEU A 16 -21.85 -22.16 -7.58
N HIS A 17 -22.78 -21.22 -7.46
CA HIS A 17 -24.22 -21.47 -7.62
C HIS A 17 -24.72 -20.90 -8.95
N VAL A 18 -24.99 -21.76 -9.93
CA VAL A 18 -25.54 -21.34 -11.23
C VAL A 18 -27.06 -21.40 -11.15
N ASN A 19 -27.70 -20.26 -10.89
CA ASN A 19 -29.12 -20.27 -10.47
C ASN A 19 -30.14 -20.72 -11.53
N ASN A 20 -30.08 -20.18 -12.76
CA ASN A 20 -31.22 -20.33 -13.70
C ASN A 20 -30.87 -20.57 -15.17
N ASN A 21 -29.81 -19.97 -15.70
CA ASN A 21 -29.40 -20.14 -17.08
C ASN A 21 -28.00 -20.72 -17.10
N ASP A 22 -27.71 -21.52 -18.12
CA ASP A 22 -26.37 -22.04 -18.35
C ASP A 22 -25.36 -20.90 -18.45
N ALA A 23 -24.19 -21.11 -17.86
CA ALA A 23 -23.18 -20.09 -17.71
C ALA A 23 -21.78 -20.63 -17.99
N TYR A 24 -20.97 -19.83 -18.66
CA TYR A 24 -19.54 -20.00 -18.68
C TYR A 24 -18.94 -19.36 -17.44
N ALA A 25 -17.86 -19.93 -16.92
CA ALA A 25 -17.18 -19.47 -15.74
C ALA A 25 -15.66 -19.53 -15.93
N CYS A 26 -14.98 -18.48 -15.47
CA CYS A 26 -13.53 -18.39 -15.40
C CYS A 26 -13.13 -18.04 -13.97
N MET A 27 -11.99 -18.56 -13.57
CA MET A 27 -11.32 -18.16 -12.33
C MET A 27 -10.07 -17.38 -12.71
N ASP A 28 -10.09 -16.08 -12.49
CA ASP A 28 -8.96 -15.20 -12.76
C ASP A 28 -8.10 -15.08 -11.50
N MET A 29 -6.80 -15.25 -11.66
CA MET A 29 -5.83 -15.19 -10.58
C MET A 29 -4.73 -14.20 -10.91
N MET A 30 -4.34 -13.42 -9.91
CA MET A 30 -3.28 -12.42 -10.02
C MET A 30 -2.52 -12.31 -8.70
N LEU A 31 -1.19 -12.45 -8.73
CA LEU A 31 -0.35 -12.07 -7.60
C LEU A 31 -0.23 -10.54 -7.62
N THR A 32 -0.53 -9.90 -6.50
CA THR A 32 -0.55 -8.44 -6.40
C THR A 32 0.55 -7.89 -5.50
N THR A 33 1.12 -8.72 -4.62
CA THR A 33 2.31 -8.39 -3.82
C THR A 33 3.23 -9.59 -3.65
N ASN A 34 4.53 -9.35 -3.55
CA ASN A 34 5.55 -10.35 -3.23
C ASN A 34 6.78 -9.65 -2.66
N ASP A 35 6.66 -9.17 -1.43
CA ASP A 35 7.53 -8.19 -0.79
C ASP A 35 8.35 -8.85 0.32
N ASP A 36 9.64 -8.53 0.43
CA ASP A 36 10.37 -8.70 1.70
C ASP A 36 10.03 -7.50 2.58
N ASN A 37 9.12 -7.68 3.57
CA ASN A 37 8.70 -6.55 4.39
C ASN A 37 9.79 -6.06 5.36
N SER A 38 10.79 -6.90 5.66
CA SER A 38 11.93 -6.56 6.50
C SER A 38 12.93 -7.71 6.54
N SER A 39 14.23 -7.46 6.54
CA SER A 39 15.18 -8.55 6.73
C SER A 39 15.70 -8.66 8.17
N THR A 40 15.45 -9.80 8.83
CA THR A 40 15.85 -10.04 10.23
C THR A 40 16.63 -11.35 10.42
N GLU A 41 17.60 -11.41 11.33
CA GLU A 41 18.30 -12.67 11.59
C GLU A 41 17.34 -13.75 12.13
N PRO A 42 17.30 -14.99 11.57
CA PRO A 42 18.36 -15.64 10.79
C PRO A 42 18.19 -15.62 9.25
N GLU A 43 17.30 -14.79 8.71
CA GLU A 43 17.06 -14.61 7.27
C GLU A 43 18.32 -14.08 6.57
N LEU A 44 18.89 -12.99 7.10
CA LEU A 44 20.13 -12.35 6.61
C LEU A 44 21.39 -13.22 6.77
N ALA A 45 21.37 -14.22 7.67
CA ALA A 45 22.45 -15.21 7.75
C ALA A 45 22.48 -16.20 6.57
N THR A 46 21.50 -16.12 5.67
CA THR A 46 21.44 -16.92 4.44
C THR A 46 21.85 -16.11 3.21
N THR A 47 21.40 -16.48 2.00
CA THR A 47 21.68 -15.76 0.75
C THR A 47 20.66 -14.66 0.44
N ASP A 48 19.83 -14.32 1.42
CA ASP A 48 18.78 -13.32 1.31
C ASP A 48 19.36 -11.91 1.15
N PRO A 49 18.96 -11.13 0.13
CA PRO A 49 19.29 -9.71 0.09
C PRO A 49 18.75 -8.95 1.32
N GLN A 50 19.28 -7.74 1.52
CA GLN A 50 18.68 -6.81 2.48
C GLN A 50 17.50 -6.10 1.82
N GLU A 51 16.42 -5.95 2.58
CA GLU A 51 15.16 -5.30 2.21
C GLU A 51 15.38 -4.00 1.44
N ASP A 52 14.77 -3.90 0.26
CA ASP A 52 14.67 -2.67 -0.52
C ASP A 52 13.26 -2.10 -0.43
N ARG A 53 13.09 -1.10 0.44
CA ARG A 53 11.86 -0.32 0.65
C ARG A 53 11.21 0.23 -0.62
N ASN A 54 11.94 0.27 -1.74
CA ASN A 54 11.45 0.80 -3.01
C ASN A 54 11.05 -0.30 -4.00
N ASN A 55 11.11 -1.58 -3.62
CA ASN A 55 10.86 -2.72 -4.48
C ASN A 55 9.97 -3.79 -3.83
N THR A 56 8.65 -3.67 -4.00
CA THR A 56 7.66 -4.56 -3.36
C THR A 56 7.54 -5.96 -4.00
N TRP A 57 8.54 -6.38 -4.76
CA TRP A 57 8.56 -7.57 -5.62
C TRP A 57 9.84 -8.39 -5.45
N ASP A 58 10.60 -8.15 -4.37
CA ASP A 58 11.84 -8.84 -4.04
C ASP A 58 11.69 -10.07 -3.13
N GLY A 59 10.51 -10.35 -2.57
CA GLY A 59 10.34 -11.50 -1.67
C GLY A 59 10.37 -12.88 -2.34
N GLU A 60 10.42 -13.92 -1.51
CA GLU A 60 10.60 -15.32 -1.88
C GLU A 60 9.41 -16.21 -1.48
N LEU A 61 8.52 -15.72 -0.62
CA LEU A 61 7.39 -16.49 -0.10
C LEU A 61 6.46 -17.00 -1.20
N ALA A 62 6.16 -16.22 -2.25
CA ALA A 62 5.28 -16.66 -3.33
C ALA A 62 5.87 -17.84 -4.13
N GLN A 63 7.19 -17.96 -4.17
CA GLN A 63 7.93 -19.02 -4.85
C GLN A 63 7.92 -20.30 -4.01
N ASN A 64 7.67 -20.21 -2.71
CA ASN A 64 7.70 -21.31 -1.75
C ASN A 64 6.30 -21.72 -1.24
N LEU A 65 5.26 -20.93 -1.51
CA LEU A 65 3.88 -21.28 -1.22
C LEU A 65 3.23 -21.96 -2.43
N GLN A 66 2.90 -23.24 -2.31
CA GLN A 66 2.24 -24.01 -3.35
C GLN A 66 0.73 -24.04 -3.16
N MET A 67 -0.01 -23.97 -4.27
CA MET A 67 -1.45 -24.17 -4.32
C MET A 67 -1.82 -25.28 -5.29
N PHE A 68 -2.93 -25.93 -5.00
CA PHE A 68 -3.58 -26.90 -5.86
C PHE A 68 -5.09 -26.69 -5.83
N TRP A 69 -5.67 -26.75 -7.01
CA TRP A 69 -7.09 -26.53 -7.24
C TRP A 69 -7.64 -27.70 -8.05
N TRP A 70 -8.85 -28.13 -7.76
CA TRP A 70 -9.50 -29.20 -8.53
C TRP A 70 -11.01 -28.99 -8.62
N ALA A 71 -11.60 -29.60 -9.65
CA ALA A 71 -13.04 -29.75 -9.79
C ALA A 71 -13.52 -30.77 -8.75
N ASP A 72 -14.01 -30.24 -7.64
CA ASP A 72 -14.41 -30.99 -6.46
C ASP A 72 -15.90 -31.34 -6.52
N ASP A 73 -16.28 -32.44 -5.90
CA ASP A 73 -17.67 -32.85 -5.79
C ASP A 73 -18.39 -32.35 -4.51
N GLY A 74 -17.69 -31.52 -3.71
CA GLY A 74 -18.22 -30.84 -2.53
C GLY A 74 -17.75 -31.44 -1.21
N ASP A 75 -16.81 -32.39 -1.22
CA ASP A 75 -16.29 -33.03 -0.02
C ASP A 75 -14.89 -32.57 0.41
N ASN A 76 -14.21 -31.74 -0.40
CA ASN A 76 -12.84 -31.25 -0.17
C ASN A 76 -11.78 -32.37 -0.08
N VAL A 77 -11.98 -33.44 -0.83
CA VAL A 77 -11.05 -34.57 -0.94
C VAL A 77 -10.69 -34.76 -2.41
N TYR A 78 -9.41 -34.70 -2.75
CA TYR A 78 -9.00 -34.94 -4.13
C TYR A 78 -9.06 -36.43 -4.51
N GLU A 79 -9.90 -36.78 -5.49
CA GLU A 79 -10.22 -38.16 -5.83
C GLU A 79 -9.92 -38.55 -7.29
N VAL A 80 -9.88 -39.86 -7.56
CA VAL A 80 -9.77 -40.38 -8.92
C VAL A 80 -11.01 -39.99 -9.73
N GLY A 81 -10.78 -39.20 -10.78
CA GLY A 81 -11.83 -38.73 -11.69
C GLY A 81 -12.10 -37.23 -11.58
N GLU A 82 -11.59 -36.58 -10.55
CA GLU A 82 -11.63 -35.14 -10.40
C GLU A 82 -10.55 -34.47 -11.25
N GLY A 83 -10.93 -33.40 -11.95
CA GLY A 83 -10.03 -32.67 -12.83
C GLY A 83 -9.18 -31.67 -12.06
N ALA A 84 -7.86 -31.79 -12.15
CA ALA A 84 -6.96 -30.73 -11.70
C ALA A 84 -7.19 -29.45 -12.50
N LEU A 85 -7.16 -28.31 -11.79
CA LEU A 85 -7.20 -26.97 -12.35
C LEU A 85 -5.78 -26.39 -12.39
N SER A 86 -5.57 -25.31 -13.14
CA SER A 86 -4.29 -24.56 -13.22
C SER A 86 -3.05 -25.42 -13.53
N ASP A 87 -3.21 -26.47 -14.34
CA ASP A 87 -2.15 -27.45 -14.65
C ASP A 87 -1.57 -28.18 -13.42
N GLY A 88 -2.36 -28.31 -12.35
CA GLY A 88 -2.01 -29.05 -11.14
C GLY A 88 -1.40 -28.19 -10.04
N VAL A 89 -0.44 -28.76 -9.31
CA VAL A 89 0.26 -28.08 -8.21
C VAL A 89 1.19 -27.04 -8.79
N GLN A 90 1.08 -25.81 -8.31
CA GLN A 90 1.89 -24.68 -8.76
C GLN A 90 2.25 -23.78 -7.56
N THR A 91 3.37 -23.07 -7.64
CA THR A 91 3.68 -22.00 -6.67
C THR A 91 2.78 -20.79 -6.94
N LEU A 92 2.54 -19.94 -5.93
CA LEU A 92 1.82 -18.68 -6.14
C LEU A 92 2.46 -17.84 -7.25
N TYR A 93 3.79 -17.78 -7.25
CA TYR A 93 4.56 -17.05 -8.25
C TYR A 93 4.35 -17.59 -9.68
N ASN A 94 4.30 -18.91 -9.86
CA ASN A 94 4.10 -19.53 -11.16
C ASN A 94 2.64 -19.53 -11.62
N LEU A 95 1.69 -19.59 -10.67
CA LEU A 95 0.27 -19.42 -10.97
C LEU A 95 0.10 -18.04 -11.59
N ALA A 96 0.40 -17.00 -10.82
CA ALA A 96 0.00 -15.66 -11.16
C ALA A 96 1.21 -14.75 -11.19
N THR A 97 1.92 -14.68 -12.31
CA THR A 97 2.92 -13.59 -12.49
C THR A 97 2.22 -12.21 -12.49
N SER A 98 2.97 -11.13 -12.72
CA SER A 98 2.42 -9.77 -12.80
C SER A 98 1.35 -9.53 -13.90
N THR A 99 1.07 -10.55 -14.73
CA THR A 99 -0.06 -10.59 -15.66
C THR A 99 -1.13 -11.57 -15.18
N PRO A 100 -2.40 -11.14 -15.00
CA PRO A 100 -3.48 -12.05 -14.66
C PRO A 100 -3.63 -13.14 -15.72
N PHE A 101 -3.88 -14.36 -15.28
CA PHE A 101 -4.24 -15.47 -16.16
C PHE A 101 -5.60 -16.05 -15.72
N SER A 102 -6.32 -16.63 -16.67
CA SER A 102 -7.63 -17.25 -16.41
C SER A 102 -7.48 -18.77 -16.41
N VAL A 103 -7.87 -19.37 -15.29
CA VAL A 103 -8.17 -20.80 -15.25
C VAL A 103 -9.56 -21.01 -15.84
N VAL A 104 -9.64 -21.91 -16.81
CA VAL A 104 -10.88 -22.27 -17.48
C VAL A 104 -11.66 -23.23 -16.59
N LEU A 105 -12.77 -22.76 -16.01
CA LEU A 105 -13.70 -23.64 -15.29
C LEU A 105 -14.69 -24.27 -16.28
N ALA A 106 -15.34 -23.42 -17.07
CA ALA A 106 -16.19 -23.83 -18.18
C ALA A 106 -16.27 -22.73 -19.25
N ASP A 107 -15.98 -23.06 -20.50
CA ASP A 107 -16.13 -22.19 -21.65
C ASP A 107 -16.74 -22.94 -22.86
N SER A 108 -16.78 -22.34 -24.04
CA SER A 108 -17.36 -22.98 -25.23
C SER A 108 -16.61 -24.23 -25.71
N THR A 109 -15.40 -24.47 -25.21
CA THR A 109 -14.49 -25.54 -25.64
C THR A 109 -14.00 -26.45 -24.51
N HIS A 110 -14.20 -26.07 -23.25
CA HIS A 110 -13.74 -26.81 -22.07
C HIS A 110 -14.79 -26.80 -20.95
N ASN A 111 -14.84 -27.87 -20.15
CA ASN A 111 -15.56 -27.93 -18.87
C ASN A 111 -14.82 -28.90 -17.95
N VAL A 112 -14.33 -28.41 -16.80
CA VAL A 112 -13.51 -29.23 -15.91
C VAL A 112 -14.30 -30.34 -15.21
N TRP A 113 -15.60 -30.15 -14.95
CA TRP A 113 -16.48 -31.15 -14.32
C TRP A 113 -17.07 -32.14 -15.34
N ASP A 114 -17.15 -31.77 -16.63
CA ASP A 114 -17.50 -32.69 -17.71
C ASP A 114 -16.54 -32.58 -18.91
N PRO A 115 -15.32 -33.14 -18.80
CA PRO A 115 -14.34 -33.09 -19.89
C PRO A 115 -14.78 -33.83 -21.16
N LYS A 116 -15.80 -34.70 -21.06
CA LYS A 116 -16.32 -35.48 -22.20
C LYS A 116 -17.35 -34.69 -23.00
N ASN A 117 -18.06 -33.77 -22.36
CA ASN A 117 -19.01 -32.87 -23.00
C ASN A 117 -18.67 -31.41 -22.65
N PRO A 118 -17.68 -30.82 -23.35
CA PRO A 118 -17.32 -29.42 -23.12
C PRO A 118 -18.51 -28.47 -23.36
N GLY A 119 -18.51 -27.33 -22.66
CA GLY A 119 -19.59 -26.38 -22.73
C GLY A 119 -19.89 -25.74 -21.37
N PRO A 120 -21.00 -24.99 -21.29
CA PRO A 120 -21.31 -24.23 -20.09
C PRO A 120 -21.67 -25.13 -18.90
N LEU A 121 -21.59 -24.55 -17.72
CA LEU A 121 -22.21 -25.08 -16.51
C LEU A 121 -23.73 -25.01 -16.67
N SER A 122 -24.43 -26.05 -16.21
CA SER A 122 -25.88 -26.12 -16.32
C SER A 122 -26.58 -25.15 -15.37
N GLY A 123 -27.70 -24.58 -15.81
CA GLY A 123 -28.59 -23.82 -14.93
C GLY A 123 -29.18 -24.72 -13.83
N GLY A 124 -29.27 -24.19 -12.61
CA GLY A 124 -29.82 -24.86 -11.44
C GLY A 124 -28.84 -25.83 -10.76
N THR A 125 -27.54 -25.74 -11.02
CA THR A 125 -26.53 -26.61 -10.40
C THR A 125 -25.59 -25.86 -9.47
N ASP A 126 -25.21 -26.54 -8.40
CA ASP A 126 -24.09 -26.16 -7.54
C ASP A 126 -22.88 -26.98 -7.96
N ILE A 127 -21.73 -26.32 -8.08
CA ILE A 127 -20.45 -26.95 -8.34
C ILE A 127 -19.43 -26.47 -7.32
N TYR A 128 -18.40 -27.28 -7.11
CA TYR A 128 -17.43 -27.05 -6.06
C TYR A 128 -16.02 -27.01 -6.63
N ILE A 129 -15.21 -26.11 -6.10
CA ILE A 129 -13.79 -26.04 -6.35
C ILE A 129 -13.10 -26.35 -5.02
N GLY A 130 -12.31 -27.42 -5.03
CA GLY A 130 -11.42 -27.75 -3.94
C GLY A 130 -10.16 -26.90 -4.04
N LYS A 131 -9.71 -26.37 -2.90
CA LYS A 131 -8.50 -25.57 -2.78
C LYS A 131 -7.63 -26.17 -1.70
N ALA A 132 -6.36 -26.40 -2.01
CA ALA A 132 -5.32 -26.71 -1.05
C ALA A 132 -4.16 -25.72 -1.20
N TRP A 133 -3.56 -25.32 -0.08
CA TRP A 133 -2.29 -24.60 -0.05
C TRP A 133 -1.32 -25.27 0.92
N CYS A 134 -0.03 -25.16 0.61
CA CYS A 134 1.06 -25.74 1.37
C CYS A 134 2.24 -24.78 1.38
N PHE A 135 2.71 -24.43 2.57
CA PHE A 135 4.02 -23.81 2.72
C PHE A 135 5.08 -24.92 2.78
N GLY A 136 5.62 -25.24 1.60
CA GLY A 136 6.52 -26.36 1.38
C GLY A 136 6.27 -27.09 0.06
N THR A 137 6.71 -28.34 0.00
CA THR A 137 6.48 -29.22 -1.15
C THR A 137 5.12 -29.90 -1.02
N MET A 138 4.22 -29.61 -1.95
CA MET A 138 2.92 -30.27 -2.05
C MET A 138 3.00 -31.51 -2.94
N THR A 139 2.37 -32.59 -2.50
CA THR A 139 2.22 -33.81 -3.31
C THR A 139 0.75 -34.20 -3.37
N THR A 140 0.28 -34.57 -4.56
CA THR A 140 -1.08 -35.07 -4.80
C THR A 140 -1.09 -36.59 -4.98
N SER A 141 -1.95 -37.28 -4.25
CA SER A 141 -2.20 -38.71 -4.35
C SER A 141 -3.72 -38.93 -4.27
N PRO A 142 -4.44 -38.85 -5.41
CA PRO A 142 -5.91 -38.89 -5.39
C PRO A 142 -6.42 -40.18 -4.76
N VAL A 143 -7.42 -40.05 -3.90
CA VAL A 143 -8.05 -41.19 -3.22
C VAL A 143 -9.10 -41.85 -4.12
N ALA A 144 -9.51 -43.08 -3.78
CA ALA A 144 -10.53 -43.78 -4.55
C ALA A 144 -11.90 -43.12 -4.39
N GLN A 145 -12.48 -42.65 -5.49
CA GLN A 145 -13.78 -41.97 -5.54
C GLN A 145 -14.89 -42.78 -4.83
N ASP A 146 -15.60 -42.12 -3.92
CA ASP A 146 -16.56 -42.77 -3.02
C ASP A 146 -18.03 -42.36 -3.23
N GLY A 147 -18.30 -41.39 -4.09
CA GLY A 147 -19.61 -40.90 -4.48
C GLY A 147 -19.76 -39.40 -4.16
N PRO A 148 -20.49 -38.63 -4.99
CA PRO A 148 -20.47 -37.17 -4.90
C PRO A 148 -20.87 -36.59 -3.54
N GLY A 149 -20.07 -35.64 -3.03
CA GLY A 149 -20.44 -34.76 -1.93
C GLY A 149 -20.60 -35.46 -0.59
N LYS A 150 -19.90 -36.57 -0.37
CA LYS A 150 -20.01 -37.34 0.88
C LYS A 150 -19.19 -36.68 2.00
N THR A 151 -19.87 -35.93 2.85
CA THR A 151 -19.25 -35.07 3.87
C THR A 151 -19.40 -35.53 5.33
N ASP A 152 -19.92 -36.72 5.61
CA ASP A 152 -20.10 -37.19 7.01
C ASP A 152 -18.75 -37.25 7.74
N PRO A 153 -18.48 -36.37 8.73
CA PRO A 153 -17.16 -36.27 9.34
C PRO A 153 -16.73 -37.51 10.13
N ASN A 154 -17.66 -38.42 10.46
CA ASN A 154 -17.35 -39.62 11.24
C ASN A 154 -17.12 -40.86 10.36
N THR A 155 -17.63 -40.86 9.13
CA THR A 155 -17.59 -42.02 8.24
C THR A 155 -16.98 -41.72 6.88
N ASN A 156 -16.89 -40.44 6.51
CA ASN A 156 -16.44 -39.93 5.23
C ASN A 156 -15.69 -38.60 5.34
N GLY A 157 -15.26 -38.06 4.19
CA GLY A 157 -14.62 -36.75 4.11
C GLY A 157 -13.15 -36.72 4.57
N PRO A 158 -12.55 -35.51 4.63
CA PRO A 158 -11.11 -35.31 4.59
C PRO A 158 -10.36 -35.83 5.83
N GLN A 159 -11.01 -35.84 7.00
CA GLN A 159 -10.39 -36.33 8.24
C GLN A 159 -10.31 -37.86 8.30
N VAL A 160 -11.25 -38.56 7.65
CA VAL A 160 -11.35 -40.02 7.70
C VAL A 160 -10.58 -40.65 6.54
N ARG A 161 -10.74 -40.10 5.33
CA ARG A 161 -10.21 -40.69 4.10
C ARG A 161 -8.83 -40.14 3.72
N GLY A 162 -8.40 -39.09 4.40
CA GLY A 162 -7.38 -38.20 3.88
C GLY A 162 -7.95 -37.33 2.77
N THR A 163 -7.10 -36.46 2.23
CA THR A 163 -7.52 -35.36 1.36
C THR A 163 -7.01 -35.48 -0.06
N GLY A 164 -6.25 -36.54 -0.36
CA GLY A 164 -5.51 -36.67 -1.63
C GLY A 164 -4.37 -35.66 -1.84
N VAL A 165 -4.12 -34.77 -0.87
CA VAL A 165 -3.07 -33.74 -0.90
C VAL A 165 -2.27 -33.73 0.41
N THR A 166 -0.94 -33.78 0.33
CA THR A 166 -0.01 -33.69 1.46
C THR A 166 0.95 -32.51 1.31
N CYS A 167 1.38 -31.95 2.44
CA CYS A 167 2.37 -30.88 2.52
C CYS A 167 3.62 -31.38 3.25
N ASP A 168 4.80 -30.97 2.78
CA ASP A 168 6.09 -31.23 3.41
C ASP A 168 6.96 -29.97 3.42
N GLY A 169 7.12 -29.36 4.59
CA GLY A 169 7.94 -28.17 4.79
C GLY A 169 9.44 -28.42 5.00
N THR A 170 9.93 -29.66 4.95
CA THR A 170 11.31 -29.99 5.35
C THR A 170 12.40 -29.30 4.53
N ALA A 171 12.11 -28.94 3.28
CA ALA A 171 13.04 -28.25 2.40
C ALA A 171 13.09 -26.72 2.61
N LEU A 172 12.20 -26.16 3.43
CA LEU A 172 12.13 -24.72 3.65
C LEU A 172 13.27 -24.23 4.55
N GLY A 173 13.86 -23.11 4.16
CA GLY A 173 14.90 -22.40 4.90
C GLY A 173 14.36 -21.12 5.54
N ASN A 174 15.26 -20.21 5.89
CA ASN A 174 14.92 -18.93 6.53
C ASN A 174 14.66 -17.79 5.53
N ILE A 175 14.90 -18.00 4.23
CA ILE A 175 14.79 -16.99 3.15
C ILE A 175 13.36 -16.53 2.84
N THR A 176 12.40 -16.80 3.72
CA THR A 176 10.98 -16.45 3.49
C THR A 176 10.39 -15.83 4.75
N GLN A 177 11.26 -15.55 5.74
CA GLN A 177 10.86 -14.96 6.98
C GLN A 177 10.60 -13.49 6.71
N THR A 178 9.57 -12.94 7.35
CA THR A 178 9.20 -11.53 7.21
C THR A 178 8.73 -11.08 5.82
N ASP A 179 8.79 -11.94 4.81
CA ASP A 179 8.09 -11.79 3.53
C ASP A 179 6.56 -11.70 3.66
N GLY A 180 5.95 -11.04 2.67
CA GLY A 180 4.50 -10.99 2.48
C GLY A 180 4.11 -11.18 1.02
N THR A 181 3.05 -11.95 0.79
CA THR A 181 2.49 -12.12 -0.55
C THR A 181 0.97 -12.15 -0.56
N THR A 182 0.38 -11.63 -1.64
CA THR A 182 -1.07 -11.56 -1.82
C THR A 182 -1.45 -12.10 -3.19
N LEU A 183 -2.29 -13.13 -3.21
CA LEU A 183 -2.97 -13.61 -4.41
C LEU A 183 -4.41 -13.11 -4.40
N ASP A 184 -4.78 -12.36 -5.42
CA ASP A 184 -6.16 -12.00 -5.68
C ASP A 184 -6.84 -13.03 -6.58
N LEU A 185 -8.06 -13.39 -6.18
CA LEU A 185 -8.91 -14.36 -6.86
C LEU A 185 -10.23 -13.70 -7.24
N ALA A 186 -10.58 -13.75 -8.52
CA ALA A 186 -11.85 -13.27 -9.03
C ALA A 186 -12.54 -14.32 -9.89
N PHE A 187 -13.88 -14.35 -9.83
CA PHE A 187 -14.69 -15.21 -10.68
C PHE A 187 -15.44 -14.36 -11.69
N ARG A 188 -15.35 -14.75 -12.96
CA ARG A 188 -16.17 -14.17 -14.03
C ARG A 188 -17.16 -15.18 -14.52
N VAL A 189 -18.40 -14.73 -14.67
CA VAL A 189 -19.50 -15.57 -15.13
C VAL A 189 -20.20 -14.87 -16.28
N VAL A 190 -20.40 -15.59 -17.39
CA VAL A 190 -21.06 -15.07 -18.59
C VAL A 190 -22.17 -16.03 -19.00
N GLN A 191 -23.37 -15.51 -19.23
CA GLN A 191 -24.50 -16.32 -19.69
C GLN A 191 -24.16 -16.98 -21.03
N ALA A 192 -24.38 -18.29 -21.14
CA ALA A 192 -24.01 -19.07 -22.32
C ALA A 192 -24.87 -18.76 -23.55
N ARG A 193 -26.20 -18.59 -23.35
CA ARG A 193 -27.19 -18.43 -24.43
C ARG A 193 -26.84 -17.36 -25.47
N ASN A 194 -26.30 -16.23 -25.02
CA ASN A 194 -25.98 -15.08 -25.88
C ASN A 194 -24.48 -14.98 -26.23
N ASN A 195 -23.66 -15.91 -25.76
CA ASN A 195 -22.20 -15.87 -25.90
C ASN A 195 -21.62 -17.23 -26.36
N PRO A 196 -22.13 -17.86 -27.44
CA PRO A 196 -21.86 -19.26 -27.76
C PRO A 196 -20.39 -19.63 -28.01
N ASN A 197 -19.54 -18.63 -28.27
CA ASN A 197 -18.10 -18.80 -28.53
C ASN A 197 -17.23 -18.20 -27.41
N PHE A 198 -17.78 -17.98 -26.22
CA PHE A 198 -17.01 -17.42 -25.11
C PHE A 198 -15.83 -18.34 -24.75
N SER A 199 -14.67 -17.73 -24.52
CA SER A 199 -13.49 -18.41 -24.01
C SER A 199 -12.81 -17.58 -22.93
N CYS A 200 -12.32 -18.25 -21.89
CA CYS A 200 -11.65 -17.59 -20.77
C CYS A 200 -10.31 -16.96 -21.16
N GLY A 201 -9.68 -17.41 -22.25
CA GLY A 201 -8.35 -16.98 -22.72
C GLY A 201 -8.30 -15.71 -23.57
N GLY A 202 -9.35 -14.88 -23.59
CA GLY A 202 -9.40 -13.66 -24.41
C GLY A 202 -8.37 -12.57 -24.05
N THR A 203 -8.23 -11.54 -24.88
CA THR A 203 -7.37 -10.36 -24.61
C THR A 203 -8.01 -9.34 -23.67
N ASP A 204 -9.18 -9.64 -23.11
CA ASP A 204 -9.85 -8.72 -22.21
C ASP A 204 -8.95 -8.43 -21.01
N PRO A 205 -8.72 -7.15 -20.66
CA PRO A 205 -8.00 -6.84 -19.45
C PRO A 205 -8.75 -7.45 -18.26
N ARG A 206 -8.00 -7.94 -17.28
CA ARG A 206 -8.52 -8.65 -16.09
C ARG A 206 -8.09 -7.97 -14.79
N SER A 207 -7.30 -6.92 -14.92
CA SER A 207 -6.78 -6.07 -13.87
C SER A 207 -6.94 -4.62 -14.29
N ALA A 208 -6.80 -3.73 -13.31
CA ALA A 208 -6.54 -2.33 -13.54
C ALA A 208 -5.05 -2.05 -13.31
N LYS A 209 -4.63 -0.86 -13.74
CA LYS A 209 -3.31 -0.31 -13.47
C LYS A 209 -3.46 1.03 -12.78
N ILE A 210 -2.65 1.24 -11.76
CA ILE A 210 -2.54 2.50 -11.06
C ILE A 210 -1.07 2.92 -11.03
N THR A 211 -0.81 4.19 -11.33
CA THR A 211 0.49 4.81 -11.12
C THR A 211 0.32 5.93 -10.09
N VAL A 212 1.05 5.86 -8.98
CA VAL A 212 1.06 6.95 -7.99
C VAL A 212 2.31 7.79 -8.22
N ILE A 213 2.15 9.09 -8.44
CA ILE A 213 3.24 10.04 -8.63
C ILE A 213 3.37 10.89 -7.38
N LYS A 214 4.53 10.83 -6.74
CA LYS A 214 4.86 11.72 -5.63
C LYS A 214 5.59 12.95 -6.14
N GLN A 215 5.17 14.11 -5.66
CA GLN A 215 5.82 15.40 -5.92
C GLN A 215 6.09 16.12 -4.61
N ILE A 216 7.25 16.78 -4.55
CA ILE A 216 7.65 17.66 -3.46
C ILE A 216 7.81 19.07 -4.00
N VAL A 217 7.20 20.03 -3.32
CA VAL A 217 7.40 21.46 -3.55
C VAL A 217 8.05 22.02 -2.29
N ASN A 218 9.26 22.56 -2.47
CA ASN A 218 10.08 23.16 -1.42
C ASN A 218 10.23 24.66 -1.72
N ASP A 219 9.11 25.38 -1.82
CA ASP A 219 9.11 26.80 -2.19
C ASP A 219 9.31 27.73 -0.98
N ASN A 220 9.31 27.19 0.23
CA ASN A 220 9.61 27.89 1.48
C ASN A 220 10.89 27.39 2.17
N GLY A 221 11.84 26.79 1.42
CA GLY A 221 13.14 26.38 1.95
C GLY A 221 13.18 24.96 2.54
N GLY A 222 12.12 24.18 2.32
CA GLY A 222 12.04 22.77 2.63
C GLY A 222 13.17 21.94 2.01
N ASN A 223 13.54 20.85 2.67
CA ASN A 223 14.62 19.98 2.20
C ASN A 223 14.23 18.51 1.95
N ASN A 224 12.94 18.17 2.06
CA ASN A 224 12.50 16.80 1.82
C ASN A 224 12.59 16.43 0.34
N ILE A 225 12.75 15.14 0.08
CA ILE A 225 12.79 14.51 -1.23
C ILE A 225 11.73 13.41 -1.32
N VAL A 226 11.49 12.90 -2.53
CA VAL A 226 10.45 11.88 -2.79
C VAL A 226 10.62 10.64 -1.91
N SER A 227 11.86 10.18 -1.70
CA SER A 227 12.17 8.98 -0.91
C SER A 227 11.96 9.14 0.60
N ASP A 228 11.68 10.34 1.09
CA ASP A 228 11.33 10.54 2.51
C ASP A 228 9.90 10.07 2.81
N TYR A 229 9.09 9.81 1.77
CA TYR A 229 7.70 9.42 1.87
C TYR A 229 7.50 8.00 1.33
N GLN A 230 6.78 7.16 2.09
CA GLN A 230 6.27 5.89 1.61
C GLN A 230 4.84 6.09 1.10
N LEU A 231 4.49 5.44 -0.02
CA LEU A 231 3.19 5.59 -0.69
C LEU A 231 2.42 4.28 -0.61
N PHE A 232 1.10 4.38 -0.49
CA PHE A 232 0.23 3.22 -0.42
C PHE A 232 -1.01 3.39 -1.30
N VAL A 233 -1.49 2.27 -1.82
CA VAL A 233 -2.84 2.11 -2.39
C VAL A 233 -3.56 1.11 -1.51
N GLN A 234 -4.67 1.53 -0.88
CA GLN A 234 -5.34 0.72 0.13
C GLN A 234 -6.84 0.62 -0.13
N ASN A 235 -7.42 -0.50 0.29
CA ASN A 235 -8.86 -0.68 0.44
C ASN A 235 -9.17 -1.13 1.87
N ASP A 236 -10.41 -1.55 2.15
CA ASP A 236 -10.82 -1.95 3.51
C ASP A 236 -10.05 -3.16 4.08
N THR A 237 -9.36 -3.93 3.23
CA THR A 237 -8.76 -5.22 3.57
C THR A 237 -7.26 -5.32 3.30
N VAL A 238 -6.74 -4.57 2.34
CA VAL A 238 -5.37 -4.68 1.84
C VAL A 238 -4.77 -3.28 1.74
N THR A 239 -3.54 -3.15 2.22
CA THR A 239 -2.68 -1.98 2.00
C THR A 239 -1.51 -2.41 1.13
N THR A 240 -1.44 -1.88 -0.08
CA THR A 240 -0.39 -2.22 -1.05
C THR A 240 0.62 -1.07 -1.09
N PRO A 241 1.88 -1.29 -0.66
CA PRO A 241 2.94 -0.31 -0.88
C PRO A 241 3.17 -0.10 -2.38
N VAL A 242 3.47 1.13 -2.80
CA VAL A 242 3.76 1.46 -4.20
C VAL A 242 4.92 2.42 -4.33
N THR A 243 5.66 2.31 -5.43
CA THR A 243 6.80 3.18 -5.73
C THR A 243 6.37 4.32 -6.65
N SER A 244 6.83 5.54 -6.35
CA SER A 244 6.49 6.72 -7.15
C SER A 244 6.83 6.51 -8.64
N SER A 245 5.88 6.85 -9.51
CA SER A 245 5.99 6.76 -10.97
C SER A 245 6.14 5.33 -11.53
N VAL A 246 6.01 4.31 -10.69
CA VAL A 246 5.95 2.90 -11.12
C VAL A 246 4.48 2.50 -11.27
N THR A 247 4.16 1.84 -12.38
CA THR A 247 2.80 1.33 -12.61
C THR A 247 2.60 0.01 -11.89
N THR A 248 1.66 -0.01 -10.96
CA THR A 248 1.23 -1.19 -10.23
C THR A 248 -0.03 -1.76 -10.87
N THR A 249 -0.02 -3.06 -11.13
CA THR A 249 -1.23 -3.78 -11.57
C THR A 249 -2.00 -4.21 -10.32
N ILE A 250 -3.31 -3.99 -10.30
CA ILE A 250 -4.17 -4.27 -9.14
C ILE A 250 -5.54 -4.75 -9.62
N VAL A 251 -6.29 -5.45 -8.76
CA VAL A 251 -7.66 -5.80 -9.11
C VAL A 251 -8.56 -4.56 -9.23
N PRO A 252 -9.59 -4.60 -10.08
CA PRO A 252 -10.61 -3.55 -10.12
C PRO A 252 -11.30 -3.42 -8.76
N GLY A 253 -11.55 -2.19 -8.34
CA GLY A 253 -12.10 -1.92 -7.01
C GLY A 253 -12.10 -0.45 -6.65
N VAL A 254 -12.47 -0.17 -5.41
CA VAL A 254 -12.41 1.16 -4.81
C VAL A 254 -11.21 1.19 -3.86
N TYR A 255 -10.40 2.23 -3.99
CA TYR A 255 -9.16 2.40 -3.23
C TYR A 255 -9.02 3.83 -2.74
N SER A 256 -8.18 4.03 -1.73
CA SER A 256 -7.59 5.32 -1.41
C SER A 256 -6.08 5.26 -1.58
N VAL A 257 -5.51 6.37 -2.08
CA VAL A 257 -4.08 6.58 -2.21
C VAL A 257 -3.63 7.40 -1.01
N SER A 258 -2.59 6.94 -0.33
CA SER A 258 -2.09 7.56 0.90
C SER A 258 -0.57 7.56 0.95
N GLU A 259 -0.02 8.20 1.98
CA GLU A 259 1.42 8.25 2.23
C GLU A 259 1.73 8.43 3.71
N THR A 260 2.99 8.20 4.08
CA THR A 260 3.50 8.65 5.38
C THR A 260 3.63 10.17 5.41
N GLY A 261 2.92 10.84 6.30
CA GLY A 261 3.05 12.29 6.48
C GLY A 261 4.36 12.69 7.16
N ILE A 262 4.89 13.86 6.80
CA ILE A 262 6.05 14.49 7.46
C ILE A 262 5.63 15.85 8.02
N SER A 263 6.04 16.15 9.25
CA SER A 263 5.77 17.44 9.88
C SER A 263 6.32 18.59 9.04
N GLY A 264 5.57 19.68 8.92
CA GLY A 264 5.97 20.85 8.14
C GLY A 264 5.59 20.80 6.66
N TYR A 265 4.90 19.76 6.19
CA TYR A 265 4.39 19.66 4.82
C TYR A 265 2.87 19.46 4.80
N VAL A 266 2.23 19.96 3.75
CA VAL A 266 0.80 19.78 3.48
C VAL A 266 0.64 18.98 2.19
N ALA A 267 -0.02 17.83 2.30
CA ALA A 267 -0.35 16.97 1.17
C ALA A 267 -1.60 17.47 0.42
N SER A 268 -1.61 17.24 -0.89
CA SER A 268 -2.75 17.46 -1.78
C SER A 268 -2.79 16.37 -2.84
N PHE A 269 -3.99 15.98 -3.27
CA PHE A 269 -4.22 14.89 -4.21
C PHE A 269 -4.80 15.42 -5.53
N ALA A 270 -4.38 14.83 -6.64
CA ALA A 270 -4.82 15.18 -7.98
C ALA A 270 -4.74 14.00 -8.96
N GLY A 271 -5.08 14.25 -10.23
CA GLY A 271 -5.07 13.25 -11.30
C GLY A 271 -6.42 12.54 -11.40
N ASP A 272 -6.39 11.21 -11.44
CA ASP A 272 -7.58 10.36 -11.42
C ASP A 272 -8.15 10.15 -9.99
N CYS A 273 -7.41 10.54 -8.95
CA CYS A 273 -7.88 10.55 -7.57
C CYS A 273 -8.71 11.81 -7.27
N ASP A 274 -9.65 11.70 -6.33
CA ASP A 274 -10.33 12.86 -5.76
C ASP A 274 -9.43 13.64 -4.77
N SER A 275 -9.96 14.71 -4.18
CA SER A 275 -9.22 15.58 -3.25
C SER A 275 -8.81 14.91 -1.94
N GLU A 276 -9.40 13.76 -1.63
CA GLU A 276 -9.14 12.95 -0.43
C GLU A 276 -8.26 11.73 -0.77
N GLY A 277 -7.85 11.59 -2.03
CA GLY A 277 -7.04 10.47 -2.52
C GLY A 277 -7.86 9.24 -2.92
N ASN A 278 -9.19 9.29 -2.96
CA ASN A 278 -10.00 8.14 -3.34
C ASN A 278 -10.06 7.96 -4.86
N ILE A 279 -10.12 6.71 -5.30
CA ILE A 279 -10.17 6.31 -6.71
C ILE A 279 -10.99 5.04 -6.91
N THR A 280 -11.71 4.95 -8.02
CA THR A 280 -12.34 3.70 -8.48
C THR A 280 -11.64 3.24 -9.76
N LEU A 281 -11.23 1.97 -9.75
CA LEU A 281 -10.56 1.30 -10.85
C LEU A 281 -11.50 0.26 -11.46
N ALA A 282 -11.88 0.44 -12.72
CA ALA A 282 -12.58 -0.56 -13.50
C ALA A 282 -11.62 -1.53 -14.19
N ILE A 283 -12.17 -2.64 -14.69
CA ILE A 283 -11.40 -3.60 -15.49
C ILE A 283 -10.76 -2.87 -16.69
N GLY A 284 -9.43 -3.00 -16.83
CA GLY A 284 -8.67 -2.40 -17.92
C GLY A 284 -8.32 -0.93 -17.75
N ASP A 285 -8.71 -0.31 -16.65
CA ASP A 285 -8.29 1.05 -16.35
C ASP A 285 -6.76 1.14 -16.25
N ASN A 286 -6.23 2.28 -16.67
CA ASN A 286 -4.85 2.68 -16.43
C ASN A 286 -4.88 4.13 -15.95
N LYS A 287 -4.88 4.31 -14.63
CA LYS A 287 -5.12 5.58 -13.97
C LYS A 287 -3.88 6.08 -13.24
N THR A 288 -3.79 7.38 -13.10
CA THR A 288 -2.66 8.03 -12.43
C THR A 288 -3.15 8.98 -11.35
N CYS A 289 -2.68 8.77 -10.12
CA CYS A 289 -2.89 9.70 -9.02
C CYS A 289 -1.59 10.43 -8.71
N THR A 290 -1.70 11.70 -8.35
CA THR A 290 -0.54 12.50 -7.91
C THR A 290 -0.76 12.94 -6.47
N ILE A 291 0.23 12.71 -5.61
CA ILE A 291 0.30 13.31 -4.28
C ILE A 291 1.38 14.38 -4.30
N THR A 292 1.01 15.63 -4.02
CA THR A 292 1.95 16.76 -3.92
C THR A 292 2.04 17.22 -2.48
N ASN A 293 3.26 17.26 -1.93
CA ASN A 293 3.53 17.84 -0.63
C ASN A 293 4.23 19.16 -0.78
N ASN A 294 3.62 20.22 -0.25
CA ASN A 294 4.23 21.54 -0.20
C ASN A 294 4.69 21.87 1.22
N ASP A 295 5.89 22.42 1.34
CA ASP A 295 6.43 22.85 2.61
C ASP A 295 5.67 24.05 3.19
N LEU A 296 5.65 24.12 4.52
CA LEU A 296 5.14 25.28 5.25
C LEU A 296 6.32 26.19 5.61
N PRO A 297 6.18 27.52 5.45
CA PRO A 297 7.23 28.45 5.88
C PRO A 297 7.40 28.45 7.40
N GLY A 298 8.62 28.73 7.84
CA GLY A 298 8.87 29.14 9.21
C GLY A 298 8.25 30.51 9.50
N ASN A 299 7.87 30.77 10.76
CA ASN A 299 7.24 32.02 11.17
C ASN A 299 7.95 32.65 12.37
N ILE A 300 8.31 33.94 12.25
CA ILE A 300 8.93 34.71 13.33
C ILE A 300 7.98 35.82 13.77
N THR A 301 7.53 35.73 15.03
CA THR A 301 6.79 36.81 15.69
C THR A 301 7.74 37.69 16.49
N LEU A 302 7.67 39.02 16.29
CA LEU A 302 8.45 39.97 17.07
C LEU A 302 7.59 40.74 18.06
N ILE A 303 8.02 40.76 19.32
CA ILE A 303 7.43 41.55 20.40
C ILE A 303 8.43 42.61 20.83
N LYS A 304 7.95 43.82 21.06
CA LYS A 304 8.75 44.92 21.56
C LYS A 304 8.39 45.26 22.99
N ASN A 305 9.40 45.22 23.85
CA ASN A 305 9.35 45.70 25.22
C ASN A 305 10.16 47.01 25.35
N VAL A 306 9.61 47.99 26.06
CA VAL A 306 10.21 49.33 26.21
C VAL A 306 10.22 49.71 27.69
N ILE A 307 11.40 49.99 28.23
CA ILE A 307 11.59 50.47 29.60
C ILE A 307 11.84 51.98 29.55
N ASN A 308 10.92 52.77 30.11
CA ASN A 308 11.00 54.23 30.13
C ASN A 308 11.35 54.74 31.53
N HIS A 309 12.23 55.75 31.59
CA HIS A 309 12.63 56.48 32.79
C HIS A 309 12.14 57.93 32.73
N GLY A 310 10.83 58.09 32.50
CA GLY A 310 10.18 59.39 32.30
C GLY A 310 9.89 59.75 30.83
N GLY A 311 10.38 58.96 29.88
CA GLY A 311 10.01 59.05 28.47
C GLY A 311 8.63 58.49 28.15
N THR A 312 8.14 58.75 26.94
CA THR A 312 6.81 58.32 26.47
C THR A 312 6.86 57.38 25.25
N ALA A 313 8.03 56.79 24.95
CA ALA A 313 8.14 55.89 23.81
C ALA A 313 7.28 54.64 24.02
N THR A 314 6.57 54.26 22.98
CA THR A 314 5.75 53.03 22.93
C THR A 314 6.43 51.97 22.06
N PRO A 315 6.01 50.69 22.11
CA PRO A 315 6.52 49.64 21.22
C PRO A 315 6.57 50.01 19.74
N THR A 316 5.58 50.77 19.24
CA THR A 316 5.52 51.23 17.83
C THR A 316 6.55 52.31 17.49
N SER A 317 7.26 52.85 18.48
CA SER A 317 8.35 53.82 18.28
C SER A 317 9.65 53.17 17.79
N PHE A 318 9.71 51.84 17.76
CA PHE A 318 10.85 51.04 17.33
C PHE A 318 10.48 50.23 16.09
N LYS A 319 11.39 50.21 15.11
CA LYS A 319 11.20 49.51 13.83
C LYS A 319 12.01 48.23 13.84
N MET A 320 11.37 47.12 14.21
CA MET A 320 11.97 45.79 14.20
C MET A 320 11.93 45.20 12.78
N ARG A 321 12.93 44.41 12.41
CA ARG A 321 13.06 43.83 11.08
C ARG A 321 13.48 42.38 11.11
N VAL A 322 13.01 41.63 10.13
CA VAL A 322 13.49 40.28 9.78
C VAL A 322 13.94 40.32 8.33
N ASN A 323 15.21 39.97 8.06
CA ASN A 323 15.83 40.07 6.73
C ASN A 323 15.64 41.44 6.06
N GLY A 324 15.68 42.51 6.88
CA GLY A 324 15.47 43.89 6.42
C GLY A 324 14.00 44.30 6.24
N THR A 325 13.05 43.37 6.25
CA THR A 325 11.60 43.66 6.17
C THR A 325 11.06 44.10 7.52
N LEU A 326 10.28 45.18 7.55
CA LEU A 326 9.67 45.71 8.77
C LEU A 326 8.62 44.74 9.33
N VAL A 327 8.73 44.42 10.62
CA VAL A 327 7.76 43.60 11.35
C VAL A 327 7.18 44.44 12.49
N PRO A 328 5.89 44.83 12.43
CA PRO A 328 5.25 45.57 13.51
C PRO A 328 5.21 44.78 14.82
N ASN A 329 5.06 45.48 15.93
CA ASN A 329 4.93 44.84 17.25
C ASN A 329 3.82 43.78 17.25
N THR A 330 4.09 42.62 17.86
CA THR A 330 3.20 41.45 17.96
C THR A 330 2.77 40.85 16.62
N SER A 331 3.44 41.20 15.52
CA SER A 331 3.16 40.65 14.19
C SER A 331 4.12 39.51 13.86
N SER A 332 3.64 38.58 13.03
CA SER A 332 4.43 37.48 12.48
C SER A 332 4.83 37.75 11.03
N ILE A 333 5.97 37.22 10.62
CA ILE A 333 6.43 37.19 9.23
C ILE A 333 6.89 35.77 8.86
N ALA A 334 6.53 35.35 7.65
CA ALA A 334 7.03 34.10 7.07
C ALA A 334 8.50 34.28 6.64
N VAL A 335 9.30 33.24 6.87
CA VAL A 335 10.69 33.13 6.44
C VAL A 335 10.91 31.78 5.79
N ASN A 336 11.89 31.71 4.88
CA ASN A 336 12.31 30.42 4.36
C ASN A 336 12.89 29.58 5.51
N SER A 337 12.41 28.36 5.64
CA SER A 337 12.96 27.34 6.52
C SER A 337 14.36 26.93 6.05
N ASN A 338 15.13 26.33 6.97
CA ASN A 338 16.51 25.90 6.77
C ASN A 338 17.49 27.02 6.34
N ALA A 339 17.05 28.28 6.33
CA ALA A 339 17.84 29.45 6.00
C ALA A 339 17.94 30.43 7.18
N PRO A 340 19.11 31.06 7.42
CA PRO A 340 19.25 32.02 8.50
C PRO A 340 18.45 33.31 8.22
N ALA A 341 17.56 33.67 9.13
CA ALA A 341 16.81 34.92 9.12
C ALA A 341 17.40 35.91 10.13
N THR A 342 17.94 37.03 9.66
CA THR A 342 18.57 38.06 10.51
C THR A 342 17.50 38.92 11.18
N ILE A 343 17.59 39.09 12.50
CA ILE A 343 16.70 39.95 13.28
C ILE A 343 17.43 41.23 13.66
N THR A 344 16.88 42.38 13.28
CA THR A 344 17.46 43.69 13.57
C THR A 344 16.41 44.69 14.06
N GLU A 345 16.87 45.83 14.56
CA GLU A 345 16.04 46.96 14.92
C GLU A 345 16.74 48.25 14.51
N ASP A 346 15.99 49.20 13.95
CA ASP A 346 16.52 50.53 13.64
C ASP A 346 16.85 51.26 14.96
N PRO A 347 18.03 51.93 15.07
CA PRO A 347 18.41 52.63 16.29
C PRO A 347 17.43 53.76 16.61
N LYS A 348 17.22 54.01 17.91
CA LYS A 348 16.38 55.09 18.42
C LYS A 348 17.19 55.97 19.36
N THR A 349 17.18 57.28 19.11
CA THR A 349 17.81 58.28 19.99
C THR A 349 17.25 58.18 21.41
N ASP A 350 18.12 58.31 22.41
CA ASP A 350 17.85 58.23 23.85
C ASP A 350 17.44 56.83 24.36
N TYR A 351 17.67 55.77 23.59
CA TYR A 351 17.42 54.38 24.00
C TYR A 351 18.54 53.45 23.54
N HIS A 352 18.88 52.47 24.38
CA HIS A 352 19.82 51.40 24.02
C HIS A 352 19.14 50.02 24.05
N PHE A 353 19.70 49.08 23.29
CA PHE A 353 19.29 47.68 23.29
C PHE A 353 19.74 46.99 24.57
N VAL A 354 18.84 46.23 25.20
CA VAL A 354 19.10 45.46 26.42
C VAL A 354 19.22 43.97 26.10
N SER A 355 18.22 43.39 25.46
CA SER A 355 18.18 41.96 25.18
C SER A 355 17.20 41.58 24.08
N ILE A 356 17.45 40.44 23.45
CA ILE A 356 16.45 39.68 22.70
C ILE A 356 16.29 38.33 23.39
N THR A 357 15.06 37.97 23.73
CA THR A 357 14.71 36.74 24.46
C THR A 357 13.48 36.08 23.83
N GLY A 358 13.12 34.87 24.24
CA GLY A 358 11.94 34.19 23.73
C GLY A 358 12.18 32.72 23.46
N SER A 359 11.68 32.22 22.34
CA SER A 359 11.90 30.85 21.88
C SER A 359 13.40 30.51 21.73
N ALA A 360 13.75 29.23 21.83
CA ALA A 360 15.15 28.77 21.83
C ALA A 360 15.96 29.17 20.58
N LYS A 361 15.30 29.28 19.41
CA LYS A 361 15.96 29.68 18.15
C LYS A 361 16.06 31.20 17.95
N CYS A 362 15.58 32.02 18.90
CA CYS A 362 15.83 33.45 18.86
C CYS A 362 17.33 33.74 19.06
N PRO A 363 17.93 34.67 18.29
CA PRO A 363 19.29 35.10 18.55
C PRO A 363 19.37 35.81 19.91
N VAL A 364 20.58 35.92 20.45
CA VAL A 364 20.85 36.61 21.74
C VAL A 364 21.29 38.07 21.58
N ILE A 365 21.55 38.50 20.34
CA ILE A 365 21.93 39.88 19.97
C ILE A 365 21.16 40.33 18.72
N LEU A 366 21.00 41.65 18.57
CA LEU A 366 20.57 42.23 17.29
C LEU A 366 21.62 41.99 16.21
N GLY A 367 21.18 41.70 14.98
CA GLY A 367 22.04 41.27 13.88
C GLY A 367 22.37 39.77 13.90
N GLY A 368 21.97 39.04 14.94
CA GLY A 368 21.98 37.58 14.94
C GLY A 368 20.88 36.98 14.07
N THR A 369 20.96 35.67 13.85
CA THR A 369 20.04 34.92 12.97
C THR A 369 19.24 33.87 13.73
N ALA A 370 18.03 33.62 13.27
CA ALA A 370 17.23 32.44 13.61
C ALA A 370 17.10 31.54 12.37
N THR A 371 17.28 30.23 12.52
CA THR A 371 17.08 29.26 11.43
C THR A 371 15.98 28.31 11.85
N LEU A 372 14.84 28.35 11.15
CA LEU A 372 13.65 27.58 11.52
C LEU A 372 13.51 26.34 10.65
N ASP A 373 12.87 25.32 11.19
CA ASP A 373 12.46 24.14 10.41
C ASP A 373 11.10 24.42 9.72
N GLU A 374 10.67 23.55 8.82
CA GLU A 374 9.42 23.67 8.06
C GLU A 374 8.21 23.76 9.01
N GLY A 375 7.38 24.79 8.83
CA GLY A 375 6.21 25.07 9.66
C GLY A 375 6.48 25.50 11.11
N GLU A 376 7.75 25.63 11.53
CA GLU A 376 8.08 26.06 12.89
C GLU A 376 7.66 27.53 13.12
N THR A 377 7.22 27.85 14.34
CA THR A 377 6.92 29.23 14.74
C THR A 377 7.70 29.61 16.00
N ILE A 378 8.38 30.75 15.96
CA ILE A 378 9.09 31.31 17.12
C ILE A 378 8.58 32.71 17.47
N THR A 379 8.73 33.08 18.74
CA THR A 379 8.44 34.44 19.23
C THR A 379 9.67 35.01 19.91
N CYS A 380 10.16 36.16 19.43
CA CYS A 380 11.30 36.87 20.00
C CYS A 380 10.87 38.24 20.54
N THR A 381 11.25 38.55 21.77
CA THR A 381 11.00 39.83 22.43
C THR A 381 12.27 40.67 22.47
N ILE A 382 12.26 41.82 21.80
CA ILE A 382 13.35 42.81 21.82
C ILE A 382 13.04 43.83 22.93
N THR A 383 13.97 44.02 23.86
CA THR A 383 13.86 44.99 24.95
C THR A 383 14.85 46.13 24.75
N ASN A 384 14.34 47.37 24.80
CA ASN A 384 15.18 48.56 24.89
C ASN A 384 14.82 49.36 26.12
N GLU A 385 15.82 50.06 26.64
CA GLU A 385 15.72 50.90 27.83
C GLU A 385 16.15 52.32 27.49
N GLN A 386 15.43 53.28 28.05
CA GLN A 386 15.75 54.70 27.90
C GLN A 386 17.09 54.99 28.57
N ASP A 387 17.93 55.78 27.92
CA ASP A 387 19.16 56.25 28.53
C ASP A 387 18.83 57.19 29.71
N GLN A 388 19.44 56.97 30.87
CA GLN A 388 19.33 57.88 32.01
C GLN A 388 20.10 59.17 31.71
N PRO A 389 19.57 60.35 32.06
CA PRO A 389 20.20 61.64 31.78
C PRO A 389 21.54 61.87 32.48
#